data_AF-W4MBB6-F1
#
_entry.id   AF-W4MBB6-F1
#
_cell.length_a   1.000
_cell.length_b   1.000
_cell.length_c   1.000
_cell.angle_alpha   90.00
_cell.angle_beta   90.00
_cell.angle_gamma   90.00
#
_symmetry.space_group_name_H-M   'P 1'
#
loop_
_entity.id
_entity.type
_entity.pdbx_description
1 polymer ?
#
loop_
_entity_poly.entity_id
_entity_poly.type
_entity_poly.pdbx_seq_one_letter_code
_entity_poly.pdbx_strand_id
1 'polypeptide(L)'
;MEPQLISSQNHRFSAPRLWEITKQMTYLFVSCWHRYLTTTRSYPVIRFILEMILLAWFLKIVMTLPVSLMVLLIYGDPAVWQNPQQADFALRPVANAILALAVAPILETIIGQWAPIAAVRQWTQCQPLVLATATLFFAGLHLFSWDVTIFFATLPVGFVLAWSFLVWHRQSRTHAVGVTAVIHALHNAIALLLMAW
;
A
#
# COMPACT_ATOMS: atom_id res chain seq x y z
N MET A 1 25.11 -68.48 24.06
CA MET A 1 25.27 -67.31 23.18
C MET A 1 23.88 -66.72 22.99
N GLU A 2 23.56 -65.64 23.69
CA GLU A 2 22.28 -64.94 23.51
C GLU A 2 22.34 -64.05 22.27
N PRO A 3 21.34 -64.09 21.38
CA PRO A 3 21.27 -63.20 20.23
C PRO A 3 20.89 -61.79 20.70
N GLN A 4 21.78 -60.83 20.45
CA GLN A 4 21.51 -59.41 20.68
C GLN A 4 20.41 -58.93 19.71
N LEU A 5 19.25 -58.59 20.27
CA LEU A 5 18.14 -57.95 19.56
C LEU A 5 18.57 -56.55 19.10
N ILE A 6 18.82 -56.43 17.80
CA ILE A 6 19.05 -55.15 17.12
C ILE A 6 17.73 -54.38 17.15
N SER A 7 17.64 -53.43 18.09
CA SER A 7 16.57 -52.44 18.17
C SER A 7 16.59 -51.59 16.90
N SER A 8 15.67 -51.88 15.98
CA SER A 8 15.42 -51.05 14.80
C SER A 8 14.75 -49.76 15.25
N GLN A 9 15.57 -48.75 15.57
CA GLN A 9 15.09 -47.39 15.75
C GLN A 9 14.53 -46.89 14.42
N ASN A 10 13.23 -47.08 14.24
CA ASN A 10 12.42 -46.43 13.22
C ASN A 10 12.47 -44.93 13.46
N HIS A 11 13.48 -44.27 12.89
CA HIS A 11 13.50 -42.83 12.73
C HIS A 11 12.35 -42.44 11.79
N ARG A 12 11.15 -42.28 12.37
CA ARG A 12 10.08 -41.54 11.74
C ARG A 12 10.54 -40.09 11.67
N PHE A 13 11.20 -39.74 10.57
CA PHE A 13 11.28 -38.35 10.13
C PHE A 13 9.84 -37.90 9.87
N SER A 14 9.19 -37.36 10.91
CA SER A 14 7.96 -36.62 10.74
C SER A 14 8.33 -35.35 9.99
N ALA A 15 8.21 -35.39 8.66
CA ALA A 15 8.25 -34.18 7.84
C ALA A 15 7.29 -33.18 8.50
N PRO A 16 7.75 -31.95 8.84
CA PRO A 16 6.84 -30.93 9.33
C PRO A 16 5.70 -30.81 8.32
N ARG A 17 4.46 -31.02 8.78
CA ARG A 17 3.28 -30.90 7.91
C ARG A 17 3.33 -29.50 7.32
N LEU A 18 3.25 -29.38 5.99
CA LEU A 18 3.32 -28.12 5.23
C LEU A 18 2.59 -26.95 5.91
N TRP A 19 1.48 -27.24 6.60
CA TRP A 19 0.75 -26.33 7.48
C TRP A 19 1.59 -25.57 8.53
N GLU A 20 2.48 -26.24 9.26
CA GLU A 20 3.31 -25.59 10.29
C GLU A 20 4.36 -24.66 9.65
N ILE A 21 4.90 -25.04 8.48
CA ILE A 21 5.78 -24.17 7.70
C ILE A 21 5.03 -22.91 7.28
N THR A 22 3.80 -23.04 6.75
CA THR A 22 3.00 -21.88 6.31
C THR A 22 2.66 -20.93 7.47
N LYS A 23 2.33 -21.46 8.65
CA LYS A 23 2.11 -20.65 9.86
C LYS A 23 3.37 -19.90 10.27
N GLN A 24 4.50 -20.59 10.31
CA GLN A 24 5.78 -20.01 10.72
C GLN A 24 6.20 -18.90 9.75
N MET A 25 6.06 -19.12 8.43
CA MET A 25 6.33 -18.09 7.43
C MET A 25 5.41 -16.87 7.57
N THR A 26 4.12 -17.10 7.80
CA THR A 26 3.15 -16.01 8.01
C THR A 26 3.48 -15.20 9.26
N TYR A 27 3.81 -15.86 10.36
CA TYR A 27 4.21 -15.19 11.61
C TYR A 27 5.50 -14.37 11.43
N LEU A 28 6.51 -14.94 10.75
CA LEU A 28 7.76 -14.23 10.47
C LEU A 28 7.51 -13.00 9.59
N PHE A 29 6.69 -13.14 8.53
CA PHE A 29 6.34 -12.01 7.68
C PHE A 29 5.63 -10.89 8.45
N VAL A 30 4.59 -11.23 9.22
CA VAL A 30 3.82 -10.25 10.01
C VAL A 30 4.69 -9.57 11.07
N SER A 31 5.57 -10.32 11.74
CA SER A 31 6.47 -9.76 12.76
C SER A 31 7.55 -8.86 12.17
N CYS A 32 8.15 -9.23 11.03
CA CYS A 32 9.08 -8.38 10.29
C CYS A 32 8.40 -7.09 9.81
N TRP A 33 7.20 -7.20 9.26
CA TRP A 33 6.41 -6.06 8.79
C TRP A 33 6.07 -5.10 9.94
N HIS A 34 5.58 -5.64 11.06
CA HIS A 34 5.28 -4.85 12.24
C HIS A 34 6.52 -4.15 12.80
N ARG A 35 7.66 -4.85 12.85
CA ARG A 35 8.93 -4.27 13.30
C ARG A 35 9.40 -3.17 12.36
N TYR A 36 9.32 -3.38 11.05
CA TYR A 36 9.68 -2.37 10.05
C TYR A 36 8.85 -1.10 10.26
N LEU A 37 7.51 -1.22 10.28
CA LEU A 37 6.63 -0.07 10.48
C LEU A 37 6.90 0.63 11.81
N THR A 38 7.00 -0.10 12.91
CA THR A 38 7.28 0.53 14.22
C THR A 38 8.62 1.28 14.22
N THR A 39 9.64 0.76 13.53
CA THR A 39 10.94 1.42 13.37
C THR A 39 10.84 2.73 12.59
N THR A 40 9.98 2.82 11.56
CA THR A 40 9.81 4.06 10.79
C THR A 40 9.34 5.26 11.63
N ARG A 41 8.76 5.03 12.82
CA ARG A 41 8.30 6.08 13.73
C ARG A 41 9.42 6.93 14.32
N SER A 42 10.65 6.43 14.33
CA SER A 42 11.81 7.15 14.85
C SER A 42 12.65 7.81 13.75
N TYR A 43 12.24 7.70 12.49
CA TYR A 43 13.02 8.26 11.39
C TYR A 43 12.95 9.79 11.31
N PRO A 44 14.02 10.45 10.85
CA PRO A 44 13.93 11.85 10.45
C PRO A 44 13.00 11.97 9.24
N VAL A 45 12.31 13.12 9.14
CA VAL A 45 11.26 13.39 8.13
C VAL A 45 11.71 13.02 6.71
N ILE A 46 12.91 13.45 6.30
CA ILE A 46 13.41 13.23 4.93
C ILE A 46 13.56 11.73 4.64
N ARG A 47 14.21 10.98 5.54
CA ARG A 47 14.37 9.53 5.39
C ARG A 47 13.01 8.84 5.35
N PHE A 48 12.10 9.25 6.23
CA PHE A 48 10.74 8.71 6.27
C PHE A 48 10.02 8.90 4.92
N ILE A 49 10.05 10.11 4.37
CA ILE A 49 9.43 10.43 3.07
C ILE A 49 10.01 9.53 1.97
N LEU A 50 11.34 9.44 1.87
CA LEU A 50 12.01 8.64 0.84
C LEU A 50 11.65 7.15 0.95
N GLU A 51 11.71 6.59 2.17
CA GLU A 51 11.36 5.18 2.38
C GLU A 51 9.88 4.90 2.10
N MET A 52 8.97 5.81 2.47
CA MET A 52 7.54 5.63 2.19
C MET A 52 7.22 5.71 0.69
N ILE A 53 7.90 6.56 -0.08
CA ILE A 53 7.74 6.60 -1.54
C ILE A 53 8.20 5.28 -2.16
N LEU A 54 9.39 4.79 -1.77
CA LEU A 54 9.92 3.51 -2.25
C LEU A 54 9.00 2.34 -1.88
N LEU A 55 8.51 2.34 -0.64
CA LEU A 55 7.57 1.33 -0.16
C LEU A 55 6.25 1.37 -0.96
N ALA A 56 5.68 2.55 -1.20
CA ALA A 56 4.45 2.70 -1.97
C ALA A 56 4.60 2.10 -3.38
N TRP A 57 5.70 2.42 -4.08
CA TRP A 57 5.97 1.87 -5.41
C TRP A 57 6.24 0.37 -5.40
N PHE A 58 7.04 -0.11 -4.44
CA PHE A 58 7.30 -1.54 -4.30
C PHE A 58 6.00 -2.33 -4.10
N LEU A 59 5.17 -1.93 -3.14
CA LEU A 59 3.89 -2.57 -2.87
C LEU A 59 2.94 -2.45 -4.06
N LYS A 60 2.91 -1.28 -4.72
CA LYS A 60 2.11 -1.06 -5.93
C LYS A 60 2.48 -2.06 -7.02
N ILE A 61 3.75 -2.18 -7.38
CA ILE A 61 4.21 -3.12 -8.42
C ILE A 61 3.85 -4.55 -8.06
N VAL A 62 4.14 -4.99 -6.84
CA VAL A 62 3.84 -6.35 -6.36
C VAL A 62 2.34 -6.66 -6.47
N MET A 63 1.49 -5.68 -6.17
CA MET A 63 0.04 -5.85 -6.16
C MET A 63 -0.60 -5.69 -7.53
N THR A 64 -0.15 -4.73 -8.34
CA THR A 64 -0.77 -4.41 -9.63
C THR A 64 -0.31 -5.33 -10.74
N LEU A 65 0.91 -5.88 -10.69
CA LEU A 65 1.43 -6.72 -11.77
C LEU A 65 0.57 -7.98 -12.00
N PRO A 66 0.20 -8.76 -10.96
CA PRO A 66 -0.69 -9.91 -11.15
C PRO A 66 -2.08 -9.52 -11.65
N VAL A 67 -2.65 -8.42 -11.13
CA VAL A 67 -3.97 -7.92 -11.54
C VAL A 67 -3.93 -7.49 -13.01
N SER A 68 -2.91 -6.74 -13.42
CA SER A 68 -2.75 -6.26 -14.79
C SER A 68 -2.55 -7.42 -15.76
N LEU A 69 -1.76 -8.43 -15.39
CA LEU A 69 -1.59 -9.64 -16.18
C LEU A 69 -2.91 -10.41 -16.33
N MET A 70 -3.66 -10.56 -15.24
CA MET A 70 -4.98 -11.21 -15.28
C MET A 70 -5.96 -10.45 -16.20
N VAL A 71 -6.03 -9.12 -16.09
CA VAL A 71 -6.88 -8.28 -16.95
C VAL A 71 -6.49 -8.44 -18.41
N LEU A 72 -5.20 -8.39 -18.73
CA LEU A 72 -4.69 -8.57 -20.10
C LEU A 72 -5.05 -9.95 -20.67
N LEU A 73 -4.93 -11.02 -19.86
CA LEU A 73 -5.22 -12.38 -20.30
C LEU A 73 -6.72 -12.64 -20.51
N ILE A 74 -7.59 -11.99 -19.72
CA ILE A 74 -9.05 -12.21 -19.78
C ILE A 74 -9.71 -11.29 -20.80
N TYR A 75 -9.35 -10.00 -20.81
CA TYR A 75 -10.04 -8.95 -21.56
C TYR A 75 -9.27 -8.45 -22.79
N GLY A 76 -8.05 -8.95 -23.02
CA GLY A 76 -7.19 -8.47 -24.10
C GLY A 76 -6.56 -7.12 -23.77
N ASP A 77 -6.10 -6.41 -24.81
CA ASP A 77 -5.32 -5.17 -24.66
C ASP A 77 -6.12 -4.06 -23.94
N PRO A 78 -5.69 -3.61 -22.74
CA PRO A 78 -6.28 -2.50 -22.02
C PRO A 78 -6.38 -1.21 -22.84
N ALA A 79 -5.48 -1.02 -23.82
CA ALA A 79 -5.44 0.18 -24.66
C ALA A 79 -6.67 0.33 -25.56
N VAL A 80 -7.45 -0.74 -25.78
CA VAL A 80 -8.74 -0.70 -26.48
C VAL A 80 -9.82 -0.04 -25.63
N TRP A 81 -9.67 -0.05 -24.30
CA TRP A 81 -10.62 0.49 -23.33
C TRP A 81 -10.29 1.93 -22.94
N GLN A 82 -9.99 2.77 -23.94
CA GLN A 82 -9.60 4.16 -23.69
C GLN A 82 -10.65 4.88 -22.84
N ASN A 83 -10.24 5.33 -21.66
CA ASN A 83 -11.09 6.15 -20.82
C ASN A 83 -11.08 7.58 -21.40
N PRO A 84 -12.24 8.16 -21.80
CA PRO A 84 -12.30 9.54 -22.29
C PRO A 84 -11.66 10.55 -21.33
N GLN A 85 -11.66 10.29 -20.02
CA GLN A 85 -11.00 11.13 -19.02
C GLN A 85 -9.47 11.13 -19.16
N GLN A 86 -8.85 10.04 -19.62
CA GLN A 86 -7.41 9.99 -19.92
C GLN A 86 -7.07 10.89 -21.11
N ALA A 87 -7.89 10.84 -22.16
CA ALA A 87 -7.72 11.70 -23.32
C ALA A 87 -7.85 13.18 -22.94
N ASP A 88 -8.89 13.53 -22.17
CA ASP A 88 -9.08 14.89 -21.65
C ASP A 88 -7.94 15.32 -20.72
N PHE A 89 -7.39 14.41 -19.93
CA PHE A 89 -6.24 14.68 -19.08
C PHE A 89 -4.99 15.04 -19.90
N ALA A 90 -4.78 14.39 -21.04
CA ALA A 90 -3.66 14.67 -21.93
C ALA A 90 -3.75 16.06 -22.59
N LEU A 91 -4.97 16.62 -22.76
CA LEU A 91 -5.18 17.92 -23.40
C LEU A 91 -4.74 19.12 -22.54
N ARG A 92 -4.57 18.94 -21.22
CA ARG A 92 -4.27 20.04 -20.28
C ARG A 92 -3.10 19.70 -19.33
N PRO A 93 -1.91 19.36 -19.87
CA PRO A 93 -0.84 18.75 -19.09
C PRO A 93 -0.35 19.64 -17.94
N VAL A 94 -0.23 20.95 -18.16
CA VAL A 94 0.24 21.89 -17.12
C VAL A 94 -0.78 22.04 -15.99
N ALA A 95 -2.05 22.27 -16.32
CA ALA A 95 -3.11 22.40 -15.31
C ALA A 95 -3.26 21.12 -14.49
N ASN A 96 -3.16 19.98 -15.16
CA ASN A 96 -3.26 18.67 -14.52
C ASN A 96 -2.03 18.33 -13.67
N ALA A 97 -0.82 18.74 -14.08
CA ALA A 97 0.36 18.63 -13.23
C ALA A 97 0.23 19.47 -11.96
N ILE A 98 -0.25 20.72 -12.05
CA ILE A 98 -0.49 21.56 -10.88
C ILE A 98 -1.54 20.91 -9.95
N LEU A 99 -2.63 20.41 -10.52
CA LEU A 99 -3.68 19.73 -9.75
C LEU A 99 -3.11 18.49 -9.05
N ALA A 100 -2.43 17.60 -9.78
CA ALA A 100 -1.94 16.31 -9.28
C ALA A 100 -0.76 16.43 -8.30
N LEU A 101 0.02 17.51 -8.36
CA LEU A 101 1.23 17.68 -7.54
C LEU A 101 1.06 18.65 -6.37
N ALA A 102 0.14 19.61 -6.45
CA ALA A 102 -0.03 20.62 -5.40
C ALA A 102 -1.40 20.53 -4.73
N VAL A 103 -2.49 20.57 -5.50
CA VAL A 103 -3.83 20.76 -4.95
C VAL A 103 -4.43 19.44 -4.46
N ALA A 104 -4.46 18.43 -5.33
CA ALA A 104 -5.05 17.12 -5.05
C ALA A 104 -4.37 16.40 -3.88
N PRO A 105 -3.02 16.33 -3.76
CA PRO A 105 -2.38 15.66 -2.64
C PRO A 105 -2.81 16.21 -1.27
N ILE A 106 -3.01 17.52 -1.16
CA ILE A 106 -3.46 18.16 0.09
C ILE A 106 -4.93 17.82 0.36
N LEU A 107 -5.81 18.06 -0.61
CA LEU A 107 -7.25 17.81 -0.46
C LEU A 107 -7.55 16.33 -0.19
N GLU A 108 -6.90 15.43 -0.94
CA GLU A 108 -7.07 14.00 -0.79
C GLU A 108 -6.43 13.46 0.49
N THR A 109 -5.39 14.09 1.02
CA THR A 109 -4.87 13.74 2.35
C THR A 109 -5.88 14.11 3.44
N ILE A 110 -6.53 15.28 3.32
CA ILE A 110 -7.56 15.74 4.26
C ILE A 110 -8.79 14.82 4.19
N ILE A 111 -9.32 14.59 2.99
CA ILE A 111 -10.56 13.84 2.77
C ILE A 111 -10.34 12.34 2.88
N GLY A 112 -9.27 11.82 2.27
CA GLY A 112 -9.01 10.40 2.14
C GLY A 112 -8.21 9.78 3.28
N GLN A 113 -7.52 10.58 4.09
CA GLN A 113 -6.75 10.07 5.24
C GLN A 113 -7.24 10.66 6.56
N TRP A 114 -7.16 11.98 6.74
CA TRP A 114 -7.49 12.58 8.03
C TRP A 114 -8.95 12.36 8.43
N ALA A 115 -9.90 12.67 7.55
CA ALA A 115 -11.32 12.52 7.84
C ALA A 115 -11.73 11.08 8.20
N PRO A 116 -11.42 10.04 7.42
CA PRO A 116 -11.78 8.66 7.77
C PRO A 116 -11.04 8.18 9.03
N ILE A 117 -9.77 8.55 9.22
CA ILE A 117 -9.04 8.20 10.46
C ILE A 117 -9.69 8.86 11.68
N ALA A 118 -10.06 10.13 11.58
CA ALA A 118 -10.70 10.88 12.65
C ALA A 118 -12.09 10.31 12.98
N ALA A 119 -12.88 9.96 11.97
CA ALA A 119 -14.17 9.31 12.14
C ALA A 119 -14.01 7.94 12.83
N VAL A 120 -13.20 7.04 12.27
CA VAL A 120 -13.04 5.67 12.82
C VAL A 120 -12.52 5.68 14.26
N ARG A 121 -11.64 6.62 14.60
CA ARG A 121 -11.11 6.79 15.97
C ARG A 121 -12.15 7.21 17.01
N GLN A 122 -13.35 7.65 16.60
CA GLN A 122 -14.46 7.87 17.52
C GLN A 122 -15.02 6.55 18.07
N TRP A 123 -14.87 5.44 17.32
CA TRP A 123 -15.41 4.14 17.71
C TRP A 123 -14.34 3.12 18.11
N THR A 124 -13.10 3.24 17.63
CA THR A 124 -12.04 2.26 17.93
C THR A 124 -10.64 2.86 17.97
N GLN A 125 -9.79 2.37 18.87
CA GLN A 125 -8.36 2.67 18.90
C GLN A 125 -7.50 1.57 18.25
N CYS A 126 -8.14 0.53 17.68
CA CYS A 126 -7.44 -0.56 17.02
C CYS A 126 -6.73 -0.06 15.75
N GLN A 127 -5.41 0.09 15.83
CA GLN A 127 -4.60 0.67 14.75
C GLN A 127 -4.72 -0.08 13.41
N PRO A 128 -4.69 -1.43 13.35
CA PRO A 128 -4.93 -2.16 12.10
C PRO A 128 -6.27 -1.84 11.45
N LEU A 129 -7.34 -1.71 12.26
CA LEU A 129 -8.68 -1.39 11.76
C LEU A 129 -8.74 0.04 11.19
N VAL A 130 -8.17 1.02 11.91
CA VAL A 130 -8.07 2.41 11.44
C VAL A 130 -7.30 2.50 10.11
N LEU A 131 -6.18 1.79 10.00
CA LEU A 131 -5.40 1.73 8.76
C LEU A 131 -6.19 1.10 7.61
N ALA A 132 -6.82 -0.05 7.86
CA ALA A 132 -7.60 -0.75 6.85
C ALA A 132 -8.75 0.12 6.33
N THR A 133 -9.52 0.76 7.20
CA THR A 133 -10.64 1.61 6.79
C THR A 133 -10.18 2.85 6.01
N ALA A 134 -9.14 3.55 6.46
CA ALA A 134 -8.61 4.71 5.74
C ALA A 134 -8.04 4.32 4.36
N THR A 135 -7.35 3.19 4.29
CA THR A 135 -6.81 2.64 3.03
C THR A 135 -7.93 2.33 2.04
N LEU A 136 -8.95 1.59 2.49
CA LEU A 136 -10.10 1.21 1.66
C LEU A 136 -10.90 2.43 1.23
N PHE A 137 -11.09 3.41 2.11
CA PHE A 137 -11.77 4.66 1.77
C PHE A 137 -11.02 5.42 0.67
N PHE A 138 -9.70 5.61 0.83
CA PHE A 138 -8.86 6.29 -0.15
C PHE A 138 -8.88 5.59 -1.52
N ALA A 139 -8.68 4.27 -1.55
CA ALA A 139 -8.76 3.50 -2.79
C ALA A 139 -10.18 3.56 -3.39
N GLY A 140 -11.22 3.53 -2.56
CA GLY A 140 -12.61 3.63 -2.97
C GLY A 140 -12.96 4.95 -3.68
N LEU A 141 -12.34 6.07 -3.29
CA LEU A 141 -12.50 7.34 -4.02
C LEU A 141 -12.08 7.24 -5.49
N HIS A 142 -11.14 6.34 -5.80
CA HIS A 142 -10.62 6.16 -7.14
C HIS A 142 -11.46 5.20 -8.00
N LEU A 143 -12.37 4.40 -7.41
CA LEU A 143 -13.31 3.58 -8.17
C LEU A 143 -14.25 4.42 -9.03
N PHE A 144 -14.67 5.58 -8.53
CA PHE A 144 -15.59 6.48 -9.24
C PHE A 144 -14.93 7.24 -10.38
N SER A 145 -13.60 7.31 -10.37
CA SER A 145 -12.85 8.22 -11.22
C SER A 145 -12.23 7.53 -12.42
N TRP A 146 -12.03 6.21 -12.38
CA TRP A 146 -11.34 5.49 -13.45
C TRP A 146 -11.88 4.07 -13.66
N ASP A 147 -11.26 3.07 -13.03
CA ASP A 147 -11.60 1.66 -13.18
C ASP A 147 -11.19 0.83 -11.94
N VAL A 148 -11.51 -0.47 -11.98
CA VAL A 148 -11.18 -1.42 -10.90
C VAL A 148 -9.67 -1.67 -10.75
N THR A 149 -8.89 -1.57 -11.83
CA THR A 149 -7.43 -1.73 -11.79
C THR A 149 -6.80 -0.62 -10.97
N ILE A 150 -7.30 0.60 -11.11
CA ILE A 150 -6.84 1.76 -10.34
C ILE A 150 -7.19 1.62 -8.85
N PHE A 151 -8.31 1.00 -8.49
CA PHE A 151 -8.58 0.66 -7.09
C PHE A 151 -7.49 -0.24 -6.51
N PHE A 152 -7.11 -1.32 -7.21
CA PHE A 152 -6.01 -2.18 -6.76
C PHE A 152 -4.66 -1.46 -6.75
N ALA A 153 -4.42 -0.56 -7.69
CA ALA A 153 -3.19 0.24 -7.75
C ALA A 153 -3.07 1.29 -6.64
N THR A 154 -4.20 1.77 -6.12
CA THR A 154 -4.26 2.80 -5.08
C THR A 154 -4.34 2.24 -3.68
N LEU A 155 -4.75 0.98 -3.48
CA LEU A 155 -4.70 0.30 -2.18
C LEU A 155 -3.34 0.39 -1.47
N PRO A 156 -2.20 0.02 -2.08
CA PRO A 156 -0.91 0.06 -1.40
C PRO A 156 -0.48 1.50 -1.10
N VAL A 157 -0.82 2.45 -1.98
CA VAL A 157 -0.56 3.88 -1.76
C VAL A 157 -1.39 4.39 -0.59
N GLY A 158 -2.69 4.10 -0.56
CA GLY A 158 -3.60 4.46 0.53
C GLY A 158 -3.12 3.94 1.88
N PHE A 159 -2.59 2.71 1.92
CA PHE A 159 -1.96 2.16 3.12
C PHE A 159 -0.76 2.98 3.59
N VAL A 160 0.17 3.31 2.68
CA VAL A 160 1.35 4.10 3.00
C VAL A 160 0.98 5.51 3.48
N LEU A 161 -0.01 6.15 2.84
CA LEU A 161 -0.49 7.47 3.22
C LEU A 161 -1.20 7.45 4.59
N ALA A 162 -2.03 6.45 4.85
CA ALA A 162 -2.69 6.26 6.15
C ALA A 162 -1.65 6.03 7.26
N TRP A 163 -0.65 5.19 7.02
CA TRP A 163 0.44 4.96 7.96
C TRP A 163 1.23 6.25 8.22
N SER A 164 1.62 6.96 7.16
CA SER A 164 2.34 8.23 7.25
C SER A 164 1.58 9.25 8.09
N PHE A 165 0.27 9.37 7.86
CA PHE A 165 -0.57 10.27 8.64
C PHE A 165 -0.56 9.89 10.12
N LEU A 166 -0.72 8.60 10.45
CA LEU A 166 -0.72 8.11 11.84
C LEU A 166 0.61 8.32 12.57
N VAL A 167 1.75 8.20 11.88
CA VAL A 167 3.08 8.44 12.46
C VAL A 167 3.21 9.91 12.89
N TRP A 168 2.93 10.84 11.97
CA TRP A 168 3.18 12.26 12.18
C TRP A 168 2.05 12.99 12.91
N HIS A 169 0.83 12.43 12.97
CA HIS A 169 -0.28 12.98 13.76
C HIS A 169 0.03 13.05 15.25
N ARG A 170 0.97 12.23 15.73
CA ARG A 170 1.45 12.29 17.13
C ARG A 170 2.13 13.61 17.47
N GLN A 171 2.67 14.32 16.47
CA GLN A 171 3.30 15.63 16.66
C GLN A 171 2.29 16.75 16.46
N SER A 172 1.61 16.80 15.31
CA SER A 172 0.47 17.68 15.08
C SER A 172 -0.34 17.25 13.85
N ARG A 173 -1.59 17.69 13.76
CA ARG A 173 -2.45 17.43 12.59
C ARG A 173 -1.89 18.07 11.32
N THR A 174 -1.48 19.33 11.40
CA THR A 174 -0.93 20.07 10.25
C THR A 174 0.35 19.43 9.75
N HIS A 175 1.23 18.99 10.65
CA HIS A 175 2.45 18.30 10.26
C HIS A 175 2.17 16.95 9.59
N ALA A 176 1.19 16.20 10.09
CA ALA A 176 0.75 14.95 9.45
C ALA A 176 0.20 15.16 8.05
N VAL A 177 -0.66 16.18 7.86
CA VAL A 177 -1.16 16.53 6.53
C VAL A 177 -0.01 16.92 5.61
N GLY A 178 0.90 17.77 6.07
CA GLY A 178 2.04 18.23 5.27
C GLY A 178 2.94 17.08 4.81
N VAL A 179 3.40 16.22 5.73
CA VAL A 179 4.29 15.10 5.39
C VAL A 179 3.59 14.09 4.47
N THR A 180 2.35 13.71 4.77
CA THR A 180 1.59 12.77 3.93
C THR A 180 1.30 13.35 2.55
N ALA A 181 0.94 14.63 2.45
CA ALA A 181 0.70 15.30 1.17
C ALA A 181 1.98 15.39 0.33
N VAL A 182 3.16 15.61 0.94
CA VAL A 182 4.45 15.58 0.23
C VAL A 182 4.76 14.19 -0.32
N ILE A 183 4.57 13.13 0.48
CA ILE A 183 4.73 11.73 0.02
C ILE A 183 3.81 11.46 -1.16
N HIS A 184 2.55 11.90 -1.06
CA HIS A 184 1.56 11.74 -2.11
C HIS A 184 1.92 12.50 -3.39
N ALA A 185 2.30 13.77 -3.27
CA ALA A 185 2.74 14.60 -4.40
C ALA A 185 3.96 13.99 -5.11
N LEU A 186 4.94 13.48 -4.37
CA LEU A 186 6.13 12.85 -4.95
C LEU A 186 5.80 11.51 -5.62
N HIS A 187 4.88 10.71 -5.04
CA HIS A 187 4.36 9.52 -5.72
C HIS A 187 3.68 9.90 -7.04
N ASN A 188 2.85 10.94 -7.05
CA ASN A 188 2.17 11.41 -8.25
C ASN A 188 3.15 11.99 -9.28
N ALA A 189 4.22 12.65 -8.85
CA ALA A 189 5.28 13.12 -9.73
C ALA A 189 5.95 11.96 -10.48
N ILE A 190 6.29 10.88 -9.77
CA ILE A 190 6.86 9.68 -10.40
C ILE A 190 5.84 9.07 -11.38
N ALA A 191 4.55 9.01 -11.02
CA ALA A 191 3.52 8.48 -11.90
C ALA A 191 3.37 9.31 -13.18
N LEU A 192 3.33 10.65 -13.07
CA LEU A 192 3.28 11.55 -14.23
C LEU A 192 4.53 11.42 -15.10
N LEU A 193 5.71 11.30 -14.50
CA LEU A 193 6.95 11.07 -15.24
C LEU A 193 6.90 9.76 -16.01
N LEU A 194 6.40 8.68 -15.42
CA LEU A 194 6.26 7.38 -16.09
C LEU A 194 5.17 7.37 -17.17
N MET A 195 4.19 8.27 -17.11
CA MET A 195 3.17 8.43 -18.16
C MET A 195 3.63 9.31 -19.32
N ALA A 196 4.65 10.14 -19.12
CA ALA A 196 5.16 11.07 -20.13
C ALA A 196 6.11 10.40 -21.16
N TRP A 197 6.35 9.09 -21.03
CA TRP A 197 7.20 8.26 -21.87
C TRP A 197 6.45 7.00 -22.30
#